data_AF-A0A3D8Y677-F1
#
_entry.id   AF-A0A3D8Y677-F1
#
_cell.length_a   1.000
_cell.length_b   1.000
_cell.length_c   1.000
_cell.angle_alpha   90.00
_cell.angle_beta   90.00
_cell.angle_gamma   90.00
#
_symmetry.space_group_name_H-M   'P 1'
#
loop_
_entity.id
_entity.type
_entity.pdbx_description
1 polymer ?
#
loop_
_entity_poly.entity_id
_entity_poly.type
_entity_poly.pdbx_seq_one_letter_code
_entity_poly.pdbx_strand_id
1 'polypeptide(L)'
;MEKKMQMALVYETLLCSPGMSDTVKLDMRVSRKALLLLAAAVESQLQNENADAATVKGFFEMETVEELEKIVGEILSKSDLSGLHSKLKNLQQS
;
A
#
# COMPACT_ATOMS: atom_id res chain seq x y z
N MET A 1 -21.83 2.22 11.10
CA MET A 1 -20.85 2.62 12.14
C MET A 1 -20.17 1.39 12.73
N GLU A 2 -20.93 0.34 13.05
CA GLU A 2 -20.43 -0.93 13.61
C GLU A 2 -19.36 -1.65 12.77
N LYS A 3 -19.55 -1.81 11.45
CA LYS A 3 -18.57 -2.47 10.55
C LYS A 3 -17.20 -1.76 10.52
N LYS A 4 -17.18 -0.42 10.57
CA LYS A 4 -15.91 0.35 10.61
C LYS A 4 -15.16 0.11 11.92
N MET A 5 -15.88 0.06 13.03
CA MET A 5 -15.30 -0.21 14.34
C MET A 5 -14.75 -1.64 14.44
N GLN A 6 -15.49 -2.63 13.91
CA GLN A 6 -15.02 -4.01 13.85
C GLN A 6 -13.74 -4.14 12.99
N MET A 7 -13.69 -3.47 11.83
CA MET A 7 -12.48 -3.45 11.00
C MET A 7 -11.30 -2.78 11.70
N ALA A 8 -11.53 -1.65 12.39
CA ALA A 8 -10.48 -1.00 13.18
C ALA A 8 -9.88 -1.96 14.23
N LEU A 9 -10.72 -2.70 14.96
CA LEU A 9 -10.29 -3.68 15.96
C LEU A 9 -9.47 -4.83 15.34
N VAL A 10 -9.87 -5.31 14.15
CA VAL A 10 -9.13 -6.35 13.42
C VAL A 10 -7.73 -5.85 13.03
N TYR A 11 -7.64 -4.63 12.49
CA TYR A 11 -6.35 -4.03 12.15
C TYR A 11 -5.48 -3.84 13.40
N GLU A 12 -6.03 -3.28 14.48
CA GLU A 12 -5.33 -3.09 15.75
C GLU A 12 -4.75 -4.42 16.27
N THR A 13 -5.58 -5.47 16.32
CA THR A 13 -5.15 -6.80 16.77
C THR A 13 -4.03 -7.37 15.90
N LEU A 14 -4.14 -7.27 14.57
CA LEU A 14 -3.12 -7.76 13.65
C LEU A 14 -1.80 -6.99 13.79
N LEU A 15 -1.88 -5.66 13.92
CA LEU A 15 -0.72 -4.78 14.07
C LEU A 15 -0.01 -4.94 15.43
N CYS A 16 -0.68 -5.49 16.45
CA CYS A 16 -0.08 -5.88 17.73
C CYS A 16 0.67 -7.23 17.70
N SER A 17 0.67 -7.94 16.57
CA SER A 17 1.36 -9.24 16.47
C SER A 17 2.87 -9.07 16.60
N PRO A 18 3.59 -10.04 17.21
CA PRO A 18 5.05 -10.03 17.24
C PRO A 18 5.64 -9.89 15.83
N GLY A 19 6.68 -9.09 15.70
CA GLY A 19 7.37 -8.84 14.42
C GLY A 19 6.84 -7.65 13.61
N MET A 20 5.68 -7.07 13.96
CA MET A 20 5.13 -5.91 13.23
C MET A 20 5.88 -4.59 13.46
N SER A 21 6.77 -4.55 14.46
CA SER A 21 7.70 -3.43 14.69
C SER A 21 9.12 -3.73 14.23
N ASP A 22 9.36 -4.89 13.62
CA ASP A 22 10.68 -5.27 13.14
C ASP A 22 11.05 -4.44 11.91
N THR A 23 12.34 -4.11 11.79
CA THR A 23 12.83 -3.36 10.63
C THR A 23 13.12 -4.30 9.48
N VAL A 24 12.57 -3.99 8.30
CA VAL A 24 12.84 -4.71 7.04
C VAL A 24 13.75 -3.88 6.16
N LYS A 25 14.86 -4.45 5.69
CA LYS A 25 15.72 -3.80 4.68
C LYS A 25 15.12 -4.01 3.29
N LEU A 26 14.77 -2.91 2.63
CA LEU A 26 14.29 -2.91 1.25
C LEU A 26 15.36 -2.29 0.34
N ASP A 27 15.91 -3.09 -0.57
CA ASP A 27 16.84 -2.64 -1.61
C ASP A 27 16.25 -2.96 -2.99
N MET A 28 16.09 -1.92 -3.82
CA MET A 28 15.33 -1.95 -5.07
C MET A 28 15.90 -0.92 -6.05
N ARG A 29 15.89 -1.26 -7.35
CA ARG A 29 16.20 -0.31 -8.43
C ARG A 29 14.90 0.05 -9.14
N VAL A 30 14.55 1.33 -9.12
CA VAL A 30 13.26 1.83 -9.61
C VAL A 30 13.46 3.13 -10.38
N SER A 31 12.61 3.39 -11.37
CA SER A 31 12.66 4.64 -12.13
C SER A 31 12.22 5.84 -11.29
N ARG A 32 12.73 7.03 -11.65
CA ARG A 32 12.30 8.29 -11.02
C ARG A 32 10.80 8.54 -11.22
N LYS A 33 10.24 8.12 -12.36
CA LYS A 33 8.81 8.27 -12.66
C LYS A 33 7.97 7.45 -11.67
N ALA A 34 8.34 6.18 -11.44
CA ALA A 34 7.63 5.30 -10.52
C ALA A 34 7.72 5.80 -9.06
N LEU A 35 8.88 6.31 -8.63
CA LEU A 35 9.03 6.93 -7.32
C LEU A 35 8.16 8.18 -7.14
N LEU A 36 8.05 9.02 -8.17
CA LEU A 36 7.21 10.22 -8.11
C LEU A 36 5.72 9.85 -8.01
N LEU A 37 5.29 8.84 -8.77
CA LEU A 37 3.92 8.32 -8.68
C LEU A 37 3.65 7.69 -7.30
N LEU A 38 4.60 6.94 -6.73
CA LEU A 38 4.47 6.39 -5.38
C LEU A 38 4.31 7.49 -4.33
N ALA A 39 5.17 8.53 -4.38
CA ALA A 39 5.11 9.64 -3.44
C ALA A 39 3.75 10.36 -3.50
N ALA A 40 3.31 10.73 -4.70
CA ALA A 40 2.03 11.40 -4.90
C ALA A 40 0.83 10.52 -4.49
N ALA A 41 0.91 9.19 -4.72
CA ALA A 41 -0.12 8.27 -4.26
C ALA A 41 -0.21 8.22 -2.73
N VAL A 42 0.93 8.14 -2.02
CA VAL A 42 0.96 8.14 -0.55
C VAL A 42 0.48 9.46 0.03
N GLU A 43 0.93 10.60 -0.51
CA GLU A 43 0.52 11.93 -0.05
C GLU A 43 -1.00 12.12 -0.17
N SER A 44 -1.60 11.70 -1.28
CA SER A 44 -3.06 11.78 -1.48
C SER A 44 -3.85 11.00 -0.42
N GLN A 45 -3.35 9.83 0.00
CA GLN A 45 -4.00 9.00 1.02
C GLN A 45 -3.81 9.55 2.44
N LEU A 46 -2.66 10.19 2.73
CA LEU A 46 -2.37 10.75 4.05
C LEU A 46 -3.13 12.04 4.33
N GLN A 47 -3.31 12.88 3.30
CA GLN A 47 -3.93 14.20 3.48
C GLN A 47 -5.46 14.12 3.62
N ASN A 48 -6.10 12.96 3.36
CA ASN A 48 -7.58 12.80 3.33
C ASN A 48 -8.30 13.86 2.47
N GLU A 49 -7.56 14.61 1.66
CA GLU A 49 -8.12 15.49 0.67
C GLU A 49 -8.59 14.59 -0.46
N ASN A 50 -9.78 14.86 -0.99
CA ASN A 50 -10.27 14.26 -2.24
C ASN A 50 -9.41 14.71 -3.45
N ALA A 51 -8.09 14.86 -3.28
CA ALA A 51 -7.15 14.86 -4.37
C ALA A 51 -7.27 13.46 -4.99
N ASP A 52 -8.08 13.37 -6.04
CA ASP A 52 -8.34 12.16 -6.78
C ASP A 52 -7.00 11.49 -7.07
N ALA A 53 -6.67 10.41 -6.35
CA ALA A 53 -5.50 9.59 -6.67
C ALA A 53 -5.57 9.10 -8.13
N ALA A 54 -6.78 9.05 -8.68
CA ALA A 54 -7.07 8.87 -10.11
C ALA A 54 -6.47 9.97 -11.01
N THR A 55 -6.43 11.23 -10.57
CA THR A 55 -5.87 12.36 -11.32
C THR A 55 -4.37 12.22 -11.50
N VAL A 56 -3.64 11.81 -10.44
CA VAL A 56 -2.19 11.63 -10.53
C VAL A 56 -1.86 10.48 -11.48
N LYS A 57 -2.57 9.35 -11.39
CA LYS A 57 -2.36 8.19 -12.29
C LYS A 57 -2.53 8.56 -13.76
N GLY A 58 -3.44 9.49 -14.08
CA GLY A 58 -3.70 9.96 -15.45
C GLY A 58 -2.54 10.72 -16.11
N PHE A 59 -1.56 11.22 -15.34
CA PHE A 59 -0.39 11.92 -15.88
C PHE A 59 0.77 10.98 -16.24
N PHE A 60 0.70 9.70 -15.88
CA PHE A 60 1.76 8.73 -16.10
C PHE A 60 1.38 7.71 -17.16
N GLU A 61 2.39 7.25 -17.91
CA GLU A 61 2.25 6.19 -18.91
C GLU A 61 1.94 4.84 -18.24
N MET A 62 1.28 3.93 -18.96
CA MET A 62 0.95 2.59 -18.45
C MET A 62 2.17 1.84 -17.90
N GLU A 63 3.33 1.97 -18.57
CA GLU A 63 4.58 1.35 -18.13
C GLU A 63 4.99 1.80 -16.70
N THR A 64 4.78 3.07 -16.36
CA THR A 64 5.12 3.58 -15.02
C THR A 64 4.17 3.01 -13.96
N VAL A 65 2.89 2.83 -14.31
CA VAL A 65 1.91 2.19 -13.44
C VAL A 65 2.26 0.73 -13.20
N GLU A 66 2.60 -0.01 -14.26
CA GLU A 66 3.01 -1.41 -14.16
C GLU A 66 4.31 -1.57 -13.35
N GLU A 67 5.27 -0.65 -13.51
CA GLU A 67 6.47 -0.62 -12.67
C GLU A 67 6.11 -0.40 -11.20
N LEU A 68 5.19 0.53 -10.89
CA LEU A 68 4.72 0.74 -9.52
C LEU A 68 4.04 -0.49 -8.93
N GLU A 69 3.20 -1.18 -9.70
CA GLU A 69 2.57 -2.44 -9.27
C GLU A 69 3.61 -3.51 -8.95
N LYS A 70 4.69 -3.62 -9.76
CA LYS A 70 5.83 -4.50 -9.48
C LYS A 70 6.55 -4.11 -8.19
N ILE A 71 6.77 -2.80 -7.96
CA ILE A 71 7.38 -2.30 -6.73
C ILE A 71 6.56 -2.72 -5.51
N VAL A 72 5.23 -2.53 -5.53
CA VAL A 72 4.34 -2.94 -4.44
C VAL A 72 4.43 -4.45 -4.20
N GLY A 73 4.41 -5.25 -5.26
CA GLY A 73 4.57 -6.70 -5.16
C GLY A 73 5.90 -7.12 -4.54
N GLU A 74 7.01 -6.51 -4.96
CA GLU A 74 8.33 -6.78 -4.39
C GLU A 74 8.44 -6.37 -2.92
N ILE A 75 7.87 -5.22 -2.52
CA ILE A 75 7.86 -4.77 -1.12
C ILE A 75 7.15 -5.80 -0.25
N LEU A 76 5.96 -6.25 -0.67
CA LEU A 76 5.19 -7.27 0.06
C LEU A 76 5.93 -8.61 0.12
N SER A 77 6.61 -8.98 -0.96
CA SER A 77 7.39 -10.21 -1.00
C SER A 77 8.64 -10.16 -0.12
N LYS A 78 9.39 -9.04 -0.13
CA LYS A 78 10.63 -8.88 0.65
C LYS A 78 10.37 -8.65 2.15
N SER A 79 9.14 -8.31 2.52
CA SER A 79 8.70 -8.15 3.91
C SER A 79 7.93 -9.37 4.44
N ASP A 80 7.76 -10.44 3.64
CA ASP A 80 6.93 -11.59 3.96
C ASP A 80 5.45 -11.25 4.29
N LEU A 81 4.98 -10.08 3.84
CA LEU A 81 3.62 -9.57 4.12
C LEU A 81 2.59 -9.89 3.03
N SER A 82 2.99 -10.47 1.89
CA SER A 82 2.08 -10.80 0.79
C SER A 82 0.83 -11.57 1.22
N GLY A 83 0.99 -12.58 2.08
CA GLY A 83 -0.11 -13.39 2.57
C GLY A 83 -1.07 -12.62 3.49
N LEU A 84 -0.52 -11.78 4.39
CA LEU A 84 -1.32 -10.92 5.27
C LEU A 84 -2.10 -9.88 4.44
N HIS A 85 -1.43 -9.24 3.48
CA HIS A 85 -2.03 -8.25 2.60
C HIS A 85 -3.21 -8.82 1.81
N SER A 86 -3.08 -10.04 1.26
CA SER A 86 -4.18 -10.72 0.55
C SER A 86 -5.39 -10.98 1.46
N LYS A 87 -5.16 -11.46 2.68
CA LYS A 87 -6.24 -11.70 3.66
C LYS A 87 -6.96 -10.40 4.04
N LEU A 88 -6.21 -9.32 4.26
CA LEU A 88 -6.77 -7.99 4.56
C LEU A 88 -7.63 -7.46 3.42
N LYS A 89 -7.19 -7.64 2.16
CA LYS A 89 -7.97 -7.23 0.98
C LYS A 89 -9.30 -7.98 0.89
N ASN A 90 -9.30 -9.29 1.13
CA ASN A 90 -10.52 -10.10 1.11
C ASN A 90 -11.51 -9.67 2.22
N LEU A 91 -10.99 -9.28 3.39
CA LEU A 91 -11.81 -8.77 4.49
C LEU A 91 -12.46 -7.42 4.19
N GLN A 92 -11.78 -6.54 3.44
CA GLN A 92 -12.36 -5.25 3.02
C GLN A 92 -13.45 -5.39 1.95
N GLN A 93 -13.37 -6.44 1.14
CA GLN A 93 -14.31 -6.73 0.06
C GLN A 93 -15.53 -7.55 0.50
N SER A 94 -15.46 -8.18 1.68
CA SER A 94 -16.58 -8.89 2.34
C SER A 94 -17.42 -7.92 3.17
#